data_AF-A0A560Z4Y1-F1
#
_entry.id   AF-A0A560Z4Y1-F1
#
_cell.length_a   1.000
_cell.length_b   1.000
_cell.length_c   1.000
_cell.angle_alpha   90.00
_cell.angle_beta   90.00
_cell.angle_gamma   90.00
#
_symmetry.space_group_name_H-M   'P 1'
#
loop_
_entity.id
_entity.type
_entity.pdbx_description
1 polymer ?
#
loop_
_entity_poly.entity_id
_entity_poly.type
_entity_poly.pdbx_seq_one_letter_code
_entity_poly.pdbx_strand_id
1 'polypeptide(L)'
;MNTWILLERPAAQLETLYRLATHPDTQKLFAGTSLAGFAEQSPLLVRLDNQPTLTLAIEQTPAQWSGLLIESASDTPSLLAHLRQMLFVNFDQQRKGVLRYSNPTVASYFFAACTVQDLSLWLGPIRRLRWFGATWATQAAGEAGWQRLDNPHANDWRIEWTRRAMVLSVAQEDALTRQRNEQFLYDWWQQHPQHSFMQASHLLEQALAQGIDDSEDISAFLNAHCTQVQS
;
A
#
# COMPACT_ATOMS: atom_id res chain seq x y z
N MET A 1 14.18 -18.68 -7.97
CA MET A 1 13.47 -17.59 -7.28
C MET A 1 12.71 -16.85 -8.36
N ASN A 2 11.42 -16.64 -8.17
CA ASN A 2 10.58 -15.95 -9.14
C ASN A 2 10.37 -14.50 -8.69
N THR A 3 10.20 -13.61 -9.65
CA THR A 3 10.02 -12.17 -9.43
C THR A 3 8.75 -11.65 -10.08
N TRP A 4 8.03 -10.79 -9.37
CA TRP A 4 6.81 -10.14 -9.87
C TRP A 4 6.77 -8.67 -9.46
N ILE A 5 5.96 -7.91 -10.19
CA ILE A 5 5.40 -6.65 -9.72
C ILE A 5 3.89 -6.81 -9.58
N LEU A 6 3.34 -6.36 -8.45
CA LEU A 6 1.91 -6.19 -8.25
C LEU A 6 1.57 -4.71 -8.43
N LEU A 7 1.14 -4.36 -9.64
CA LEU A 7 0.83 -2.97 -10.02
C LEU A 7 -0.48 -2.52 -9.40
N GLU A 8 -0.44 -1.38 -8.72
CA GLU A 8 -1.61 -0.70 -8.19
C GLU A 8 -2.33 0.07 -9.29
N ARG A 9 -3.59 -0.25 -9.56
CA ARG A 9 -4.44 0.41 -10.57
C ARG A 9 -3.69 0.70 -11.89
N PRO A 10 -3.32 -0.33 -12.66
CA PRO A 10 -2.35 -0.22 -13.74
C PRO A 10 -2.80 0.55 -14.98
N ALA A 11 -4.02 1.12 -15.00
CA ALA A 11 -4.65 1.64 -16.22
C ALA A 11 -3.76 2.61 -17.01
N ALA A 12 -3.03 3.49 -16.32
CA ALA A 12 -2.11 4.43 -16.95
C ALA A 12 -0.80 3.78 -17.45
N GLN A 13 -0.41 2.64 -16.86
CA GLN A 13 0.83 1.93 -17.15
C GLN A 13 0.66 0.81 -18.18
N LEU A 14 -0.57 0.36 -18.47
CA LEU A 14 -0.82 -0.81 -19.33
C LEU A 14 -0.17 -0.69 -20.71
N GLU A 15 -0.31 0.46 -21.38
CA GLU A 15 0.28 0.65 -22.70
C GLU A 15 1.82 0.53 -22.65
N THR A 16 2.44 1.22 -21.69
CA THR A 16 3.89 1.16 -21.48
C THR A 16 4.35 -0.24 -21.10
N LEU A 17 3.59 -0.96 -20.28
CA LEU A 17 3.85 -2.34 -19.92
C LEU A 17 3.90 -3.26 -21.16
N TYR A 18 2.86 -3.24 -21.99
CA TYR A 18 2.81 -4.09 -23.20
C TYR A 18 3.85 -3.70 -24.26
N ARG A 19 4.34 -2.45 -24.25
CA ARG A 19 5.45 -2.01 -25.10
C ARG A 19 6.81 -2.52 -24.62
N LEU A 20 7.03 -2.56 -23.31
CA LEU A 20 8.32 -2.92 -22.72
C LEU A 20 8.47 -4.43 -22.45
N ALA A 21 7.36 -5.14 -22.22
CA ALA A 21 7.36 -6.56 -21.89
C ALA A 21 7.18 -7.45 -23.13
N THR A 22 7.91 -8.56 -23.17
CA THR A 22 7.77 -9.59 -24.21
C THR A 22 6.80 -10.65 -23.72
N HIS A 23 5.58 -10.70 -24.28
CA HIS A 23 4.52 -11.65 -23.88
C HIS A 23 4.30 -11.71 -22.35
N PRO A 24 3.89 -10.60 -21.71
CA PRO A 24 3.79 -10.54 -20.25
C PRO A 24 2.77 -11.56 -19.70
N ASP A 25 3.20 -12.36 -18.73
CA ASP A 25 2.31 -13.20 -17.92
C ASP A 25 1.67 -12.32 -16.84
N THR A 26 0.37 -12.07 -16.99
CA THR A 26 -0.39 -11.15 -16.15
C THR A 26 -1.61 -11.81 -15.53
N GLN A 27 -1.91 -11.46 -14.28
CA GLN A 27 -3.02 -12.02 -13.52
C GLN A 27 -3.71 -10.90 -12.74
N LYS A 28 -5.01 -10.71 -12.98
CA LYS A 28 -5.82 -9.76 -12.20
C LYS A 28 -6.02 -10.32 -10.78
N LEU A 29 -5.64 -9.54 -9.77
CA LEU A 29 -5.73 -9.96 -8.38
C LEU A 29 -7.18 -10.25 -7.95
N PHE A 30 -8.16 -9.46 -8.39
CA PHE A 30 -9.57 -9.64 -8.04
C PHE A 30 -10.26 -10.81 -8.76
N ALA A 31 -9.63 -11.40 -9.78
CA ALA A 31 -10.20 -12.55 -10.46
C ALA A 31 -10.35 -13.73 -9.48
N GLY A 32 -11.52 -14.37 -9.47
CA GLY A 32 -11.81 -15.48 -8.55
C GLY A 32 -12.06 -15.06 -7.09
N THR A 33 -12.28 -13.77 -6.82
CA THR A 33 -12.70 -13.27 -5.49
C THR A 33 -14.07 -12.59 -5.56
N SER A 34 -14.64 -12.22 -4.42
CA SER A 34 -15.87 -11.42 -4.36
C SER A 34 -15.73 -10.02 -4.97
N LEU A 35 -14.50 -9.58 -5.29
CA LEU A 35 -14.22 -8.30 -5.94
C LEU A 35 -14.15 -8.40 -7.47
N ALA A 36 -14.46 -9.56 -8.07
CA ALA A 36 -14.37 -9.78 -9.50
C ALA A 36 -15.18 -8.76 -10.34
N GLY A 37 -16.28 -8.22 -9.80
CA GLY A 37 -17.07 -7.15 -10.43
C GLY A 37 -16.34 -5.82 -10.60
N PHE A 38 -15.20 -5.61 -9.91
CA PHE A 38 -14.37 -4.41 -9.96
C PHE A 38 -13.08 -4.64 -10.77
N ALA A 39 -13.14 -5.44 -11.84
CA ALA A 39 -11.98 -5.89 -12.60
C ALA A 39 -11.10 -4.77 -13.17
N GLU A 40 -11.65 -3.57 -13.44
CA GLU A 40 -10.91 -2.40 -13.92
C GLU A 40 -10.08 -1.72 -12.83
N GLN A 41 -10.45 -1.93 -11.56
CA GLN A 41 -9.70 -1.41 -10.41
C GLN A 41 -8.75 -2.45 -9.82
N SER A 42 -8.75 -3.67 -10.36
CA SER A 42 -7.94 -4.77 -9.86
C SER A 42 -6.45 -4.45 -10.00
N PRO A 43 -5.65 -4.63 -8.93
CA PRO A 43 -4.21 -4.75 -9.07
C PRO A 43 -3.86 -5.85 -10.08
N LEU A 44 -2.75 -5.66 -10.80
CA LEU A 44 -2.28 -6.60 -11.82
C LEU A 44 -0.94 -7.17 -11.39
N LEU A 45 -0.91 -8.48 -11.15
CA LEU A 45 0.33 -9.20 -10.94
C LEU A 45 0.97 -9.47 -12.29
N VAL A 46 2.22 -9.05 -12.47
CA VAL A 46 2.99 -9.26 -13.70
C VAL A 46 4.28 -9.99 -13.35
N ARG A 47 4.56 -11.07 -14.05
CA ARG A 47 5.81 -11.81 -13.90
C ARG A 47 6.96 -11.03 -14.54
N LEU A 48 8.05 -10.85 -13.79
CA LEU A 48 9.24 -10.12 -14.24
C LEU A 48 10.38 -11.04 -14.69
N ASP A 49 10.26 -12.34 -14.43
CA ASP A 49 11.21 -13.33 -14.93
C ASP A 49 11.33 -13.20 -16.46
N ASN A 50 12.56 -13.04 -16.96
CA ASN A 50 12.86 -12.80 -18.38
C ASN A 50 12.28 -11.50 -18.97
N GLN A 51 11.98 -10.49 -18.15
CA GLN A 51 11.54 -9.15 -18.60
C GLN A 51 12.55 -8.04 -18.26
N PRO A 52 13.83 -8.11 -18.74
CA PRO A 52 14.89 -7.20 -18.30
C PRO A 52 14.59 -5.72 -18.57
N THR A 53 13.96 -5.40 -19.71
CA THR A 53 13.61 -4.02 -20.08
C THR A 53 12.57 -3.43 -19.13
N LEU A 54 11.52 -4.20 -18.80
CA LEU A 54 10.50 -3.77 -17.84
C LEU A 54 11.09 -3.63 -16.43
N THR A 55 11.89 -4.60 -15.99
CA THR A 55 12.56 -4.54 -14.68
C THR A 55 13.47 -3.32 -14.55
N LEU A 56 14.24 -3.00 -15.61
CA LEU A 56 15.08 -1.80 -15.63
C LEU A 56 14.24 -0.52 -15.55
N ALA A 57 13.14 -0.44 -16.30
CA ALA A 57 12.24 0.72 -16.26
C ALA A 57 11.63 0.95 -14.87
N ILE A 58 11.24 -0.13 -14.18
CA ILE A 58 10.73 -0.07 -12.80
C ILE A 58 11.80 0.47 -11.86
N GLU A 59 13.04 -0.04 -11.91
CA GLU A 59 14.12 0.40 -11.03
C GLU A 59 14.55 1.86 -11.31
N GLN A 60 14.49 2.31 -12.57
CA GLN A 60 14.87 3.68 -12.97
C GLN A 60 13.77 4.73 -12.70
N THR A 61 12.51 4.35 -12.84
CA THR A 61 11.36 5.27 -12.73
C THR A 61 10.29 4.74 -11.77
N PRO A 62 10.65 4.35 -10.53
CA PRO A 62 9.77 3.58 -9.68
C PRO A 62 8.46 4.29 -9.30
N ALA A 63 8.46 5.62 -9.25
CA ALA A 63 7.26 6.43 -9.05
C ALA A 63 6.21 6.25 -10.17
N GLN A 64 6.61 5.89 -11.39
CA GLN A 64 5.69 5.62 -12.51
C GLN A 64 5.08 4.21 -12.44
N TRP A 65 5.71 3.31 -11.69
CA TRP A 65 5.33 1.90 -11.54
C TRP A 65 4.82 1.63 -10.12
N SER A 66 3.80 2.39 -9.71
CA SER A 66 3.18 2.27 -8.39
C SER A 66 2.73 0.83 -8.13
N GLY A 67 3.26 0.21 -7.08
CA GLY A 67 3.00 -1.19 -6.76
C GLY A 67 4.07 -1.80 -5.88
N LEU A 68 4.02 -3.13 -5.76
CA LEU A 68 4.94 -3.90 -4.93
C LEU A 68 5.79 -4.85 -5.79
N LEU A 69 7.11 -4.82 -5.62
CA LEU A 69 8.02 -5.83 -6.11
C LEU A 69 8.08 -7.01 -5.14
N ILE A 70 7.89 -8.21 -5.67
CA ILE A 70 7.72 -9.45 -4.90
C ILE A 70 8.75 -10.48 -5.36
N GLU A 71 9.51 -11.04 -4.42
CA GLU A 71 10.32 -12.24 -4.63
C GLU A 71 9.71 -13.41 -3.85
N SER A 72 9.47 -14.54 -4.52
CA SER A 72 8.99 -15.77 -3.88
C SER A 72 9.55 -17.02 -4.58
N ALA A 73 9.72 -18.09 -3.82
CA ALA A 73 10.02 -19.42 -4.37
C ALA A 73 8.75 -20.17 -4.82
N SER A 74 7.57 -19.68 -4.46
CA SER A 74 6.29 -20.30 -4.81
C SER A 74 5.97 -20.16 -6.29
N ASP A 75 5.05 -21.01 -6.77
CA ASP A 75 4.45 -20.83 -8.09
C ASP A 75 3.42 -19.69 -8.09
N THR A 76 3.03 -19.25 -9.28
CA THR A 76 2.08 -18.15 -9.47
C THR A 76 0.72 -18.42 -8.82
N PRO A 77 0.11 -19.62 -8.94
CA PRO A 77 -1.15 -19.92 -8.26
C PRO A 77 -1.07 -19.80 -6.73
N SER A 78 -0.01 -20.31 -6.12
CA SER A 78 0.17 -20.26 -4.66
C SER A 78 0.40 -18.84 -4.17
N LEU A 79 1.22 -18.06 -4.88
CA LEU A 79 1.42 -16.65 -4.57
C LEU A 79 0.09 -15.87 -4.70
N LEU A 80 -0.66 -16.07 -5.79
CA LEU A 80 -1.94 -15.41 -6.00
C LEU A 80 -2.96 -15.75 -4.91
N ALA A 81 -3.01 -17.00 -4.46
CA ALA A 81 -3.91 -17.41 -3.38
C ALA A 81 -3.61 -16.62 -2.09
N HIS A 82 -2.33 -16.44 -1.76
CA HIS A 82 -1.92 -15.63 -0.60
C HIS A 82 -2.22 -14.15 -0.77
N LEU A 83 -1.88 -13.56 -1.93
CA LEU A 83 -2.19 -12.16 -2.23
C LEU A 83 -3.70 -11.89 -2.13
N ARG A 84 -4.54 -12.81 -2.63
CA ARG A 84 -6.00 -12.70 -2.55
C ARG A 84 -6.53 -12.85 -1.13
N GLN A 85 -5.90 -13.67 -0.29
CA GLN A 85 -6.25 -13.77 1.11
C GLN A 85 -6.05 -12.44 1.83
N MET A 86 -4.91 -11.77 1.61
CA MET A 86 -4.59 -10.47 2.23
C MET A 86 -5.59 -9.36 1.90
N LEU A 87 -6.34 -9.47 0.80
CA LEU A 87 -7.35 -8.47 0.46
C LEU A 87 -8.46 -8.38 1.51
N PHE A 88 -8.81 -9.47 2.18
CA PHE A 88 -9.98 -9.52 3.04
C PHE A 88 -9.56 -9.59 4.50
N VAL A 89 -9.83 -8.51 5.23
CA VAL A 89 -9.42 -8.36 6.63
C VAL A 89 -10.63 -8.25 7.55
N ASN A 90 -10.52 -8.87 8.71
CA ASN A 90 -11.43 -8.64 9.83
C ASN A 90 -10.82 -7.57 10.74
N PHE A 91 -11.64 -6.68 11.24
CA PHE A 91 -11.25 -5.60 12.17
C PHE A 91 -12.42 -5.30 13.09
N ASP A 92 -12.18 -4.60 14.20
CA ASP A 92 -13.25 -4.18 15.13
C ASP A 92 -14.18 -5.36 15.51
N GLN A 93 -13.56 -6.49 15.86
CA GLN A 93 -14.13 -7.80 16.25
C GLN A 93 -14.98 -8.55 15.20
N GLN A 94 -15.84 -7.87 14.44
CA GLN A 94 -16.82 -8.50 13.52
C GLN A 94 -16.92 -7.81 12.14
N ARG A 95 -16.22 -6.70 11.93
CA ARG A 95 -16.28 -5.98 10.65
C ARG A 95 -15.33 -6.60 9.64
N LYS A 96 -15.72 -6.52 8.37
CA LYS A 96 -14.90 -6.97 7.24
C LYS A 96 -14.56 -5.79 6.35
N GLY A 97 -13.34 -5.78 5.85
CA GLY A 97 -12.80 -4.72 5.01
C GLY A 97 -11.98 -5.28 3.86
N VAL A 98 -11.73 -4.42 2.88
CA VAL A 98 -10.79 -4.69 1.79
C VAL A 98 -9.50 -3.91 2.05
N LEU A 99 -8.40 -4.62 2.28
CA LEU A 99 -7.08 -4.02 2.46
C LEU A 99 -6.42 -3.80 1.09
N ARG A 100 -6.18 -2.53 0.74
CA ARG A 100 -5.47 -2.14 -0.50
C ARG A 100 -3.96 -2.09 -0.30
N TYR A 101 -3.38 -3.19 0.20
CA TYR A 101 -1.95 -3.26 0.53
C TYR A 101 -1.03 -3.07 -0.68
N SER A 102 -1.52 -3.26 -1.91
CA SER A 102 -0.76 -3.02 -3.15
C SER A 102 -0.46 -1.55 -3.41
N ASN A 103 -1.20 -0.63 -2.78
CA ASN A 103 -0.90 0.79 -2.83
C ASN A 103 0.37 1.10 -2.00
N PRO A 104 1.42 1.69 -2.58
CA PRO A 104 2.68 1.95 -1.85
C PRO A 104 2.55 2.85 -0.62
N THR A 105 1.62 3.80 -0.61
CA THR A 105 1.36 4.63 0.57
C THR A 105 0.70 3.79 1.65
N VAL A 106 -0.34 2.99 1.33
CA VAL A 106 -0.96 2.05 2.29
C VAL A 106 0.07 1.07 2.85
N ALA A 107 0.91 0.49 1.99
CA ALA A 107 1.99 -0.41 2.40
C ALA A 107 2.95 0.24 3.41
N SER A 108 3.29 1.52 3.20
CA SER A 108 4.19 2.29 4.08
C SER A 108 3.66 2.48 5.49
N TYR A 109 2.35 2.65 5.67
CA TYR A 109 1.75 2.68 7.03
C TYR A 109 1.54 1.28 7.58
N PHE A 110 0.95 0.41 6.76
CA PHE A 110 0.47 -0.89 7.21
C PHE A 110 1.60 -1.79 7.68
N PHE A 111 2.63 -1.99 6.86
CA PHE A 111 3.71 -2.91 7.22
C PHE A 111 4.64 -2.35 8.29
N ALA A 112 4.73 -1.02 8.43
CA ALA A 112 5.48 -0.40 9.52
C ALA A 112 4.83 -0.64 10.90
N ALA A 113 3.53 -0.90 10.93
CA ALA A 113 2.78 -1.21 12.15
C ALA A 113 2.76 -2.72 12.49
N CYS A 114 3.31 -3.58 11.63
CA CYS A 114 3.36 -5.01 11.88
C CYS A 114 4.50 -5.38 12.84
N THR A 115 4.20 -6.23 13.83
CA THR A 115 5.26 -6.92 14.58
C THR A 115 5.98 -7.94 13.70
N VAL A 116 7.11 -8.48 14.16
CA VAL A 116 7.83 -9.55 13.44
C VAL A 116 6.93 -10.78 13.19
N GLN A 117 6.08 -11.11 14.18
CA GLN A 117 5.11 -12.20 14.08
C GLN A 117 4.04 -11.90 13.05
N ASP A 118 3.49 -10.67 13.06
CA ASP A 118 2.50 -10.24 12.07
C ASP A 118 3.10 -10.27 10.66
N LEU A 119 4.32 -9.77 10.48
CA LEU A 119 4.99 -9.73 9.18
C LEU A 119 5.11 -11.11 8.55
N SER A 120 5.41 -12.15 9.33
CA SER A 120 5.49 -13.51 8.82
C SER A 120 4.14 -14.02 8.31
N LEU A 121 3.04 -13.67 8.99
CA LEU A 121 1.68 -13.98 8.57
C LEU A 121 1.30 -13.23 7.28
N TRP A 122 1.54 -11.92 7.24
CA TRP A 122 1.18 -11.07 6.11
C TRP A 122 2.02 -11.35 4.88
N LEU A 123 3.33 -11.56 5.02
CA LEU A 123 4.18 -11.85 3.87
C LEU A 123 3.99 -13.29 3.37
N GLY A 124 3.64 -14.25 4.22
CA GLY A 124 3.34 -15.62 3.81
C GLY A 124 4.45 -16.23 2.94
N PRO A 125 4.20 -16.62 1.66
CA PRO A 125 5.22 -17.17 0.77
C PRO A 125 6.16 -16.11 0.18
N ILE A 126 5.92 -14.82 0.41
CA ILE A 126 6.75 -13.73 -0.10
C ILE A 126 8.02 -13.69 0.73
N ARG A 127 9.17 -13.95 0.10
CA ARG A 127 10.49 -13.89 0.74
C ARG A 127 10.98 -12.46 0.89
N ARG A 128 10.72 -11.63 -0.12
CA ARG A 128 11.07 -10.22 -0.11
C ARG A 128 9.97 -9.40 -0.74
N LEU A 129 9.59 -8.33 -0.05
CA LEU A 129 8.70 -7.30 -0.54
C LEU A 129 9.46 -5.98 -0.63
N ARG A 130 9.37 -5.29 -1.77
CA ARG A 130 9.91 -3.95 -1.97
C ARG A 130 8.84 -3.05 -2.57
N TRP A 131 8.85 -1.77 -2.25
CA TRP A 131 8.02 -0.78 -2.90
C TRP A 131 8.70 0.58 -2.84
N PHE A 132 8.41 1.45 -3.81
CA PHE A 132 8.82 2.84 -3.75
C PHE A 132 7.66 3.67 -3.26
N GLY A 133 7.81 4.29 -2.09
CA GLY A 133 6.73 5.02 -1.46
C GLY A 133 7.14 5.53 -0.08
N ALA A 134 6.21 6.23 0.54
CA ALA A 134 6.36 6.75 1.88
C ALA A 134 4.99 7.02 2.50
N THR A 135 4.99 7.43 3.77
CA THR A 135 3.80 8.01 4.41
C THR A 135 3.51 9.40 3.85
N TRP A 136 2.30 9.92 4.01
CA TRP A 136 1.94 11.27 3.59
C TRP A 136 2.83 12.34 4.24
N ALA A 137 3.15 12.20 5.52
CA ALA A 137 4.08 13.09 6.21
C ALA A 137 5.47 13.12 5.55
N THR A 138 6.03 11.96 5.23
CA THR A 138 7.32 11.85 4.54
C THR A 138 7.23 12.32 3.08
N GLN A 139 6.11 12.11 2.40
CA GLN A 139 5.87 12.67 1.07
C GLN A 139 5.79 14.20 1.09
N ALA A 140 5.21 14.81 2.13
CA ALA A 140 5.16 16.26 2.30
C ALA A 140 6.57 16.86 2.51
N ALA A 141 7.48 16.09 3.09
CA ALA A 141 8.90 16.45 3.20
C ALA A 141 9.70 16.21 1.90
N GLY A 142 9.09 15.59 0.87
CA GLY A 142 9.77 15.26 -0.39
C GLY A 142 10.64 13.99 -0.33
N GLU A 143 10.45 13.13 0.67
CA GLU A 143 11.37 12.04 1.00
C GLU A 143 10.83 10.63 0.60
N ALA A 144 10.21 10.49 -0.57
CA ALA A 144 9.81 9.17 -1.06
C ALA A 144 11.02 8.30 -1.41
N GLY A 145 10.99 7.01 -1.04
CA GLY A 145 12.14 6.12 -1.20
C GLY A 145 11.79 4.64 -1.32
N TRP A 146 12.80 3.84 -1.62
CA TRP A 146 12.67 2.38 -1.63
C TRP A 146 12.55 1.83 -0.21
N GLN A 147 11.47 1.11 0.03
CA GLN A 147 11.22 0.32 1.23
C GLN A 147 11.48 -1.15 0.94
N ARG A 148 11.83 -1.91 1.99
CA ARG A 148 12.10 -3.35 1.88
C ARG A 148 11.73 -4.10 3.16
N LEU A 149 11.12 -5.25 2.98
CA LEU A 149 10.90 -6.25 4.02
C LEU A 149 11.38 -7.61 3.53
N ASP A 150 12.03 -8.35 4.41
CA ASP A 150 12.41 -9.75 4.18
C ASP A 150 11.65 -10.65 5.15
N ASN A 151 11.20 -11.81 4.66
CA ASN A 151 10.53 -12.83 5.44
C ASN A 151 11.39 -14.10 5.47
N PRO A 152 12.09 -14.39 6.57
CA PRO A 152 12.89 -15.60 6.68
C PRO A 152 12.04 -16.89 6.70
N HIS A 153 10.75 -16.79 7.02
CA HIS A 153 9.82 -17.91 7.15
C HIS A 153 9.03 -18.24 5.87
N ALA A 154 9.37 -17.61 4.74
CA ALA A 154 8.64 -17.81 3.49
C ALA A 154 8.60 -19.27 3.00
N ASN A 155 9.64 -20.06 3.30
CA ASN A 155 9.71 -21.49 2.94
C ASN A 155 8.86 -22.39 3.85
N ASP A 156 8.49 -21.90 5.03
CA ASP A 156 7.65 -22.64 5.99
C ASP A 156 6.17 -22.49 5.65
N TRP A 157 5.83 -21.54 4.77
CA TRP A 157 4.47 -21.27 4.35
C TRP A 157 3.82 -22.46 3.63
N ARG A 158 2.51 -22.62 3.83
CA ARG A 158 1.70 -23.69 3.23
C ARG A 158 0.40 -23.11 2.67
N ILE A 159 -0.03 -23.62 1.52
CA ILE A 159 -1.22 -23.14 0.80
C ILE A 159 -2.49 -23.23 1.65
N GLU A 160 -2.59 -24.20 2.55
CA GLU A 160 -3.72 -24.38 3.45
C GLU A 160 -3.92 -23.19 4.40
N TRP A 161 -2.88 -22.41 4.67
CA TRP A 161 -2.96 -21.23 5.52
C TRP A 161 -3.73 -20.09 4.88
N THR A 162 -3.99 -20.14 3.56
CA THR A 162 -4.86 -19.19 2.86
C THR A 162 -6.31 -19.20 3.33
N ARG A 163 -6.70 -20.24 4.08
CA ARG A 163 -8.06 -20.38 4.66
C ARG A 163 -8.22 -19.63 5.99
N ARG A 164 -7.12 -19.13 6.57
CA ARG A 164 -7.16 -18.39 7.84
C ARG A 164 -7.73 -17.00 7.59
N ALA A 165 -8.54 -16.50 8.53
CA ALA A 165 -8.95 -15.11 8.49
C ALA A 165 -7.74 -14.21 8.77
N MET A 166 -7.58 -13.15 7.98
CA MET A 166 -6.62 -12.09 8.27
C MET A 166 -7.29 -11.11 9.24
N VAL A 167 -6.75 -10.97 10.44
CA VAL A 167 -7.31 -10.08 11.47
C VAL A 167 -6.33 -8.95 11.69
N LEU A 168 -6.80 -7.71 11.65
CA LEU A 168 -5.97 -6.55 11.98
C LEU A 168 -5.70 -6.51 13.48
N SER A 169 -4.45 -6.21 13.83
CA SER A 169 -4.11 -5.81 15.20
C SER A 169 -4.54 -4.36 15.44
N VAL A 170 -4.68 -3.97 16.72
CA VAL A 170 -4.99 -2.58 17.09
C VAL A 170 -3.99 -1.61 16.45
N ALA A 171 -2.69 -1.93 16.47
CA ALA A 171 -1.66 -1.10 15.85
C ALA A 171 -1.84 -0.94 14.33
N GLN A 172 -2.29 -1.99 13.62
CA GLN A 172 -2.58 -1.91 12.19
C GLN A 172 -3.84 -1.09 11.92
N GLU A 173 -4.88 -1.22 12.74
CA GLU A 173 -6.09 -0.39 12.66
C GLU A 173 -5.78 1.10 12.88
N ASP A 174 -4.97 1.41 13.89
CA ASP A 174 -4.51 2.76 14.19
C ASP A 174 -3.67 3.34 13.04
N ALA A 175 -2.77 2.54 12.46
CA ALA A 175 -1.95 2.97 11.33
C ALA A 175 -2.77 3.27 10.07
N LEU A 176 -3.79 2.48 9.79
CA LEU A 176 -4.70 2.73 8.66
C LEU A 176 -5.63 3.93 8.93
N THR A 177 -6.06 4.13 10.17
CA THR A 177 -6.81 5.32 10.58
C THR A 177 -5.97 6.58 10.41
N ARG A 178 -4.71 6.54 10.88
CA ARG A 178 -3.73 7.60 10.68
C ARG A 178 -3.48 7.87 9.18
N GLN A 179 -3.32 6.83 8.37
CA GLN A 179 -3.14 6.97 6.92
C GLN A 179 -4.29 7.75 6.27
N ARG A 180 -5.54 7.47 6.66
CA ARG A 180 -6.72 8.17 6.14
C ARG A 180 -6.75 9.65 6.59
N ASN A 181 -6.47 9.90 7.86
CA ASN A 181 -6.47 11.26 8.40
C ASN A 181 -5.37 12.13 7.75
N GLU A 182 -4.16 11.57 7.62
CA GLU A 182 -3.06 12.26 6.95
C GLU A 182 -3.29 12.40 5.43
N GLN A 183 -4.08 11.54 4.80
CA GLN A 183 -4.46 11.72 3.39
C GLN A 183 -5.27 13.02 3.22
N PHE A 184 -6.31 13.19 4.04
CA PHE A 184 -7.10 14.42 4.05
C PHE A 184 -6.21 15.64 4.29
N LEU A 185 -5.31 15.55 5.27
CA LEU A 185 -4.38 16.62 5.59
C LEU A 185 -3.44 16.95 4.42
N TYR A 186 -2.96 15.93 3.72
CA TYR A 186 -2.09 16.09 2.56
C TYR A 186 -2.81 16.81 1.42
N ASP A 187 -4.07 16.45 1.15
CA ASP A 187 -4.89 17.11 0.14
C ASP A 187 -5.15 18.59 0.51
N TRP A 188 -5.42 18.87 1.79
CA TRP A 188 -5.54 20.25 2.30
C TRP A 188 -4.21 21.03 2.18
N TRP A 189 -3.10 20.40 2.56
CA TRP A 189 -1.77 21.01 2.55
C TRP A 189 -1.28 21.34 1.13
N GLN A 190 -1.60 20.50 0.14
CA GLN A 190 -1.32 20.78 -1.27
C GLN A 190 -1.97 22.08 -1.77
N GLN A 191 -3.11 22.47 -1.18
CA GLN A 191 -3.79 23.73 -1.48
C GLN A 191 -3.24 24.91 -0.66
N HIS A 192 -2.49 24.62 0.40
CA HIS A 192 -1.92 25.62 1.32
C HIS A 192 -0.43 25.35 1.63
N PRO A 193 0.44 25.31 0.62
CA PRO A 193 1.84 24.88 0.77
C PRO A 193 2.69 25.83 1.65
N GLN A 194 2.19 27.02 1.98
CA GLN A 194 2.82 27.96 2.91
C GLN A 194 2.81 27.50 4.37
N HIS A 195 2.05 26.46 4.70
CA HIS A 195 1.96 25.91 6.06
C HIS A 195 2.81 24.66 6.23
N SER A 196 3.30 24.45 7.45
CA SER A 196 4.04 23.24 7.81
C SER A 196 3.08 22.06 7.94
N PHE A 197 3.35 20.98 7.19
CA PHE A 197 2.58 19.73 7.30
C PHE A 197 2.60 19.18 8.73
N MET A 198 3.75 19.23 9.40
CA MET A 198 3.89 18.76 10.79
C MET A 198 3.01 19.55 11.77
N GLN A 199 2.94 20.87 11.59
CA GLN A 199 2.06 21.71 12.41
C GLN A 199 0.59 21.38 12.14
N ALA A 200 0.20 21.29 10.86
CA ALA A 200 -1.15 20.94 10.45
C ALA A 200 -1.57 19.56 10.99
N SER A 201 -0.63 18.60 11.04
CA SER A 201 -0.86 17.26 11.61
C SER A 201 -1.19 17.32 13.09
N HIS A 202 -0.45 18.11 13.87
CA HIS A 202 -0.75 18.27 15.29
C HIS A 202 -2.11 18.95 15.51
N LEU A 203 -2.45 19.94 14.68
CA LEU A 203 -3.75 20.61 14.75
C LEU A 203 -4.91 19.70 14.36
N LEU A 204 -4.72 18.81 13.38
CA LEU A 204 -5.70 17.79 13.01
C LEU A 204 -5.97 16.84 14.18
N GLU A 205 -4.93 16.35 14.86
CA GLU A 205 -5.07 15.50 16.05
C GLU A 205 -5.83 16.22 17.17
N GLN A 206 -5.54 17.50 17.39
CA GLN A 206 -6.25 18.33 18.37
C GLN A 206 -7.72 18.52 18.02
N ALA A 207 -8.04 18.78 16.74
CA ALA A 207 -9.41 18.95 16.27
C ALA A 207 -10.23 17.66 16.50
N LEU A 208 -9.68 16.51 16.10
CA LEU A 208 -10.31 15.20 16.31
C LEU A 208 -10.51 14.90 17.80
N ALA A 209 -9.53 15.24 18.66
CA ALA A 209 -9.65 15.07 20.11
C ALA A 209 -10.73 15.98 20.74
N GLN A 210 -11.06 17.10 20.09
CA GLN A 210 -12.16 18.00 20.47
C GLN A 210 -13.52 17.56 19.90
N GLY A 211 -13.56 16.45 19.15
CA GLY A 211 -14.78 15.94 18.51
C GLY A 211 -15.12 16.62 17.18
N ILE A 212 -14.18 17.37 16.59
CA ILE A 212 -14.33 17.93 15.25
C ILE A 212 -13.91 16.86 14.24
N ASP A 213 -14.87 16.20 13.60
CA ASP A 213 -14.66 15.06 12.71
C ASP A 213 -15.21 15.25 11.29
N ASP A 214 -15.85 16.38 11.00
CA ASP A 214 -16.29 16.76 9.66
C ASP A 214 -15.18 17.47 8.85
N SER A 215 -15.12 17.18 7.55
CA SER A 215 -14.08 17.71 6.65
C SER A 215 -14.08 19.24 6.52
N GLU A 216 -15.25 19.88 6.52
CA GLU A 216 -15.34 21.35 6.40
C GLU A 216 -14.89 22.00 7.70
N ASP A 217 -15.35 21.48 8.84
CA ASP A 217 -15.00 22.00 10.16
C ASP A 217 -13.51 21.81 10.47
N ILE A 218 -12.92 20.67 10.10
CA ILE A 218 -11.48 20.44 10.23
C ILE A 218 -10.72 21.43 9.34
N SER A 219 -11.15 21.65 8.09
CA SER A 219 -10.49 22.60 7.18
C SER A 219 -10.54 24.03 7.74
N ALA A 220 -11.69 24.45 8.28
CA ALA A 220 -11.85 25.74 8.92
C ALA A 220 -10.96 25.88 10.17
N PHE A 221 -10.89 24.82 10.98
CA PHE A 221 -10.00 24.77 12.15
C PHE A 221 -8.53 24.91 11.76
N LEU A 222 -8.07 24.17 10.74
CA LEU A 222 -6.71 24.26 10.22
C LEU A 222 -6.41 25.67 9.69
N ASN A 223 -7.29 26.25 8.88
CA ASN A 223 -7.13 27.61 8.34
C ASN A 223 -7.02 28.68 9.43
N ALA A 224 -7.75 28.51 10.53
CA ALA A 224 -7.74 29.46 11.65
C ALA A 224 -6.47 29.34 12.52
N HIS A 225 -5.87 28.16 12.63
CA HIS A 225 -4.81 27.88 13.60
C HIS A 225 -3.43 27.59 12.99
N CYS A 226 -3.33 27.27 11.69
CA CYS A 226 -2.05 27.08 11.02
C CYS A 226 -1.32 28.42 10.83
N THR A 227 -0.09 28.50 11.31
CA THR A 227 0.79 29.64 11.06
C THR A 227 1.59 29.43 9.77
N GLN A 228 1.93 30.50 9.07
CA GLN A 228 2.81 30.41 7.91
C GLN A 228 4.24 30.05 8.33
N VAL A 229 4.93 29.25 7.52
CA VAL A 229 6.37 28.99 7.71
C VAL A 229 7.11 30.28 7.37
N GLN A 230 7.82 30.87 8.33
CA GLN A 230 8.73 31.99 8.05
C GLN A 230 9.89 31.47 7.19
N SER A 231 10.07 32.07 6.02
CA SER A 231 11.13 31.78 5.05
C SER A 231 12.53 32.13 5.56
#